data_AF-A0A936BVZ2-F1
#
_entry.id   AF-A0A936BVZ2-F1
#
_cell.length_a   1.000
_cell.length_b   1.000
_cell.length_c   1.000
_cell.angle_alpha   90.00
_cell.angle_beta   90.00
_cell.angle_gamma   90.00
#
_symmetry.space_group_name_H-M   'P 1'
#
loop_
_entity.id
_entity.type
_entity.pdbx_description
1 polymer ?
#
loop_
_entity_poly.entity_id
_entity_poly.type
_entity_poly.pdbx_seq_one_letter_code
_entity_poly.pdbx_strand_id
1 'polypeptide(L)'
;MAAVLRDCLSLPMESLEALIARLARGETGAQDEAAFQQDLDAGLAPLLGHSRLQDPFPMALTVVFEHWHLGDRNYPAFAVGDEARLAFELNPRLVEPAEDGAEARVERLGDAEYEVVGRVLRQYPDGIRSTFPVLSAAWLRCYCPHSAAARLPVGTMVRLVGRLALDHYRWAMCLDQYPAPPDLFYGVRVTRVRDVRIPARFIRRPGRSVSYSAAVGFGAYGPEDVVEVGRVGDSGVDPAFSLLDLVLLPPGTGPAHPTFIRE
;
A
#
# COMPACT_ATOMS: atom_id res chain seq x y z
N MET A 1 3.61 29.08 -3.75
CA MET A 1 2.52 29.12 -2.75
C MET A 1 1.26 29.76 -3.31
N ALA A 2 1.31 31.01 -3.81
CA ALA A 2 0.15 31.67 -4.44
C ALA A 2 -0.46 30.91 -5.63
N ALA A 3 0.36 30.34 -6.53
CA ALA A 3 -0.12 29.53 -7.65
C ALA A 3 -0.79 28.21 -7.21
N VAL A 4 -0.38 27.64 -6.08
CA VAL A 4 -0.96 26.42 -5.50
C VAL A 4 -2.29 26.74 -4.79
N LEU A 5 -2.36 27.88 -4.09
CA LEU A 5 -3.60 28.35 -3.46
C LEU A 5 -4.65 28.79 -4.49
N ARG A 6 -4.23 29.38 -5.62
CA ARG A 6 -5.10 29.74 -6.74
C ARG A 6 -5.85 28.54 -7.30
N ASP A 7 -5.13 27.44 -7.56
CA ASP A 7 -5.71 26.24 -8.14
C ASP A 7 -6.66 25.52 -7.15
N CYS A 8 -6.49 25.76 -5.84
CA CYS A 8 -7.36 25.22 -4.79
C CYS A 8 -8.58 26.09 -4.47
N LEU A 9 -8.51 27.41 -4.60
CA LEU A 9 -9.53 28.33 -4.04
C LEU A 9 -10.40 29.03 -5.09
N SER A 10 -10.13 28.89 -6.39
CA SER A 10 -10.91 29.51 -7.48
C SER A 10 -11.15 31.02 -7.31
N LEU A 11 -10.28 31.72 -6.58
CA LEU A 11 -10.39 33.17 -6.37
C LEU A 11 -9.80 33.93 -7.57
N PRO A 12 -10.35 35.10 -7.94
CA PRO A 12 -9.71 35.99 -8.90
C PRO A 12 -8.30 36.37 -8.43
N MET A 13 -7.31 36.34 -9.33
CA MET A 13 -5.90 36.60 -8.98
C MET A 13 -5.70 37.95 -8.26
N GLU A 14 -6.44 38.97 -8.66
CA GLU A 14 -6.38 40.29 -8.02
C GLU A 14 -6.78 40.25 -6.53
N SER A 15 -7.68 39.35 -6.14
CA SER A 15 -8.12 39.19 -4.74
C SER A 15 -7.10 38.44 -3.88
N LEU A 16 -6.40 37.45 -4.45
CA LEU A 16 -5.41 36.65 -3.72
C LEU A 16 -4.11 37.44 -3.48
N GLU A 17 -3.65 38.20 -4.47
CA GLU A 17 -2.45 39.04 -4.35
C GLU A 17 -2.66 40.22 -3.40
N ALA A 18 -3.81 40.88 -3.47
CA ALA A 18 -4.16 41.96 -2.55
C ALA A 18 -4.21 41.47 -1.09
N LEU A 19 -4.71 40.26 -0.85
CA LEU A 19 -4.80 39.67 0.48
C LEU A 19 -3.42 39.27 1.04
N ILE A 20 -2.58 38.61 0.24
CA ILE A 20 -1.20 38.27 0.63
C ILE A 20 -0.41 39.53 0.96
N ALA A 21 -0.60 40.61 0.19
CA ALA A 21 0.05 41.89 0.43
C ALA A 21 -0.44 42.57 1.73
N ARG A 22 -1.71 42.43 2.11
CA ARG A 22 -2.26 42.98 3.36
C ARG A 22 -1.81 42.20 4.59
N LEU A 23 -1.77 40.86 4.50
CA LEU A 23 -1.23 39.99 5.57
C LEU A 23 0.26 40.25 5.82
N ALA A 24 1.04 40.44 4.75
CA ALA A 24 2.46 40.78 4.87
C ALA A 24 2.73 42.15 5.51
N ARG A 25 1.74 43.06 5.51
CA ARG A 25 1.83 44.38 6.15
C ARG A 25 1.19 44.44 7.55
N GLY A 26 0.59 43.35 8.03
CA GLY A 26 -0.08 43.31 9.34
C GLY A 26 -1.32 44.22 9.42
N GLU A 27 -1.94 44.51 8.28
CA GLU A 27 -3.07 45.47 8.14
C GLU A 27 -4.45 44.79 8.26
N THR A 28 -4.52 43.56 8.78
CA THR A 28 -5.77 42.83 8.95
C THR A 28 -6.35 43.04 10.34
N GLY A 29 -7.55 43.61 10.41
CA GLY A 29 -8.33 43.64 11.65
C GLY A 29 -8.94 42.26 11.92
N ALA A 30 -9.34 41.98 13.16
CA ALA A 30 -9.92 40.69 13.57
C ALA A 30 -11.16 40.26 12.74
N GLN A 31 -11.87 41.22 12.12
CA GLN A 31 -12.99 40.92 11.22
C GLN A 31 -12.54 40.41 9.84
N ASP A 32 -11.39 40.86 9.34
CA ASP A 32 -10.83 40.40 8.06
C ASP A 32 -10.24 38.98 8.20
N GLU A 33 -9.67 38.65 9.35
CA GLU A 33 -9.19 37.29 9.65
C GLU A 33 -10.35 36.29 9.79
N ALA A 34 -11.45 36.69 10.42
CA ALA A 34 -12.64 35.84 10.56
C ALA A 34 -13.32 35.57 9.21
N ALA A 35 -13.46 36.60 8.37
CA ALA A 35 -14.00 36.45 7.02
C ALA A 35 -13.09 35.58 6.14
N PHE A 36 -11.76 35.76 6.26
CA PHE A 36 -10.81 34.92 5.54
C PHE A 36 -10.85 33.46 5.99
N GLN A 37 -10.91 33.20 7.30
CA GLN A 37 -11.03 31.84 7.80
C GLN A 37 -12.34 31.20 7.34
N GLN A 38 -13.43 31.96 7.31
CA GLN A 38 -14.72 31.48 6.82
C GLN A 38 -14.72 31.18 5.32
N ASP A 39 -14.07 32.01 4.50
CA ASP A 39 -13.92 31.78 3.06
C ASP A 39 -12.94 30.63 2.77
N LEU A 40 -11.90 30.46 3.59
CA LEU A 40 -10.98 29.33 3.53
C LEU A 40 -11.73 28.03 3.87
N ASP A 41 -12.52 28.02 4.95
CA ASP A 41 -13.32 26.88 5.36
C ASP A 41 -14.40 26.55 4.32
N ALA A 42 -15.03 27.56 3.71
CA ALA A 42 -16.02 27.39 2.66
C ALA A 42 -15.42 26.92 1.33
N GLY A 43 -14.21 27.37 0.98
CA GLY A 43 -13.47 26.92 -0.21
C GLY A 43 -12.83 25.54 -0.04
N LEU A 44 -12.45 25.18 1.19
CA LEU A 44 -11.96 23.86 1.54
C LEU A 44 -13.09 22.85 1.75
N ALA A 45 -14.31 23.26 2.12
CA ALA A 45 -15.43 22.35 2.38
C ALA A 45 -15.79 21.43 1.20
N PRO A 46 -15.74 21.83 -0.10
CA PRO A 46 -15.93 20.93 -1.23
C PRO A 46 -14.74 19.98 -1.47
N LEU A 47 -13.53 20.43 -1.15
CA LEU A 47 -12.29 19.63 -1.23
C LEU A 47 -12.20 18.61 -0.09
N LEU A 48 -12.71 18.97 1.08
CA LEU A 48 -12.90 18.11 2.24
C LEU A 48 -14.17 17.26 2.12
N GLY A 49 -15.15 17.68 1.31
CA GLY A 49 -16.40 16.97 1.03
C GLY A 49 -16.26 15.74 0.13
N HIS A 50 -15.08 15.52 -0.46
CA HIS A 50 -14.70 14.27 -1.14
C HIS A 50 -13.68 13.45 -0.33
N SER A 51 -13.22 13.98 0.80
CA SER A 51 -12.52 13.22 1.82
C SER A 51 -13.54 12.79 2.86
N ARG A 52 -14.14 11.61 2.66
CA ARG A 52 -14.56 10.79 3.80
C ARG A 52 -13.31 10.48 4.66
N LEU A 53 -12.89 11.44 5.49
CA LEU A 53 -12.16 11.19 6.74
C LEU A 53 -13.15 10.61 7.77
N GLN A 54 -13.90 9.59 7.36
CA GLN A 54 -14.96 8.93 8.13
C GLN A 54 -14.85 7.40 8.09
N ASP A 55 -13.66 6.86 7.84
CA ASP A 55 -13.34 5.56 8.42
C ASP A 55 -12.53 5.82 9.70
N PRO A 56 -13.05 5.47 10.89
CA PRO A 56 -12.23 5.49 12.08
C PRO A 56 -11.13 4.45 11.86
N PHE A 57 -9.89 4.93 11.76
CA PHE A 57 -8.72 4.08 11.94
C PHE A 57 -8.94 3.19 13.18
N PRO A 58 -8.55 1.90 13.11
CA PRO A 58 -7.50 1.38 12.23
C PRO A 58 -8.00 0.67 10.96
N MET A 59 -7.43 1.03 9.80
CA MET A 59 -7.55 0.21 8.59
C MET A 59 -6.73 -1.08 8.75
N ALA A 60 -7.36 -2.22 8.48
CA ALA A 60 -6.75 -3.55 8.63
C ALA A 60 -6.49 -4.20 7.26
N LEU A 61 -5.37 -4.90 7.14
CA LEU A 61 -4.97 -5.67 5.97
C LEU A 61 -4.39 -7.01 6.37
N THR A 62 -4.48 -7.98 5.46
CA THR A 62 -3.83 -9.28 5.59
C THR A 62 -2.85 -9.42 4.43
N VAL A 63 -1.60 -9.76 4.70
CA VAL A 63 -0.58 -9.92 3.65
C VAL A 63 0.11 -11.26 3.74
N VAL A 64 0.58 -11.75 2.59
CA VAL A 64 1.47 -12.90 2.53
C VAL A 64 2.88 -12.48 2.95
N PHE A 65 3.44 -13.23 3.89
CA PHE A 65 4.87 -13.31 4.17
C PHE A 65 5.38 -14.67 3.68
N GLU A 66 6.20 -14.66 2.63
CA GLU A 66 6.79 -15.89 2.09
C GLU A 66 8.01 -16.31 2.92
N HIS A 67 8.07 -17.57 3.38
CA HIS A 67 9.11 -18.01 4.34
C HIS A 67 10.54 -17.95 3.83
N TRP A 68 10.76 -17.86 2.51
CA TRP A 68 12.10 -17.66 1.98
C TRP A 68 12.71 -16.31 2.40
N HIS A 69 11.89 -15.31 2.77
CA HIS A 69 12.34 -14.07 3.41
C HIS A 69 13.03 -14.29 4.77
N LEU A 70 12.74 -15.40 5.46
CA LEU A 70 13.49 -15.78 6.67
C LEU A 70 14.88 -16.30 6.31
N GLY A 71 14.99 -17.01 5.17
CA GLY A 71 16.22 -17.65 4.71
C GLY A 71 17.27 -16.66 4.23
N ASP A 72 16.85 -15.60 3.55
CA ASP A 72 17.75 -14.55 3.05
C ASP A 72 18.10 -13.48 4.10
N ARG A 73 17.36 -13.44 5.22
CA ARG A 73 17.55 -12.55 6.38
C ARG A 73 17.30 -11.06 6.13
N ASN A 74 16.65 -10.71 5.03
CA ASN A 74 16.31 -9.31 4.77
C ASN A 74 15.11 -8.88 5.60
N TYR A 75 14.15 -9.80 5.84
CA TYR A 75 13.07 -9.57 6.81
C TYR A 75 13.29 -10.31 8.13
N PRO A 76 12.91 -9.70 9.26
CA PRO A 76 12.82 -10.39 10.54
C PRO A 76 11.66 -11.38 10.53
N ALA A 77 11.73 -12.38 11.41
CA ALA A 77 10.55 -13.16 11.78
C ALA A 77 9.63 -12.28 12.63
N PHE A 78 8.64 -11.64 12.00
CA PHE A 78 7.69 -10.75 12.67
C PHE A 78 6.89 -11.51 13.74
N ALA A 79 6.77 -10.90 14.91
CA ALA A 79 5.92 -11.36 16.01
C ALA A 79 4.68 -10.48 16.16
N VAL A 80 3.65 -11.01 16.82
CA VAL A 80 2.47 -10.22 17.22
C VAL A 80 2.92 -9.06 18.11
N GLY A 81 2.48 -7.84 17.76
CA GLY A 81 2.83 -6.60 18.42
C GLY A 81 3.98 -5.84 17.77
N ASP A 82 4.76 -6.47 16.87
CA ASP A 82 5.85 -5.79 16.17
C ASP A 82 5.32 -4.63 15.32
N GLU A 83 6.08 -3.54 15.31
CA GLU A 83 5.82 -2.38 14.47
C GLU A 83 6.90 -2.22 13.41
N ALA A 84 6.48 -1.99 12.18
CA ALA A 84 7.38 -1.90 11.05
C ALA A 84 6.91 -0.86 10.03
N ARG A 85 7.83 -0.49 9.14
CA ARG A 85 7.53 0.33 7.97
C ARG A 85 7.67 -0.54 6.73
N LEU A 86 6.54 -0.98 6.16
CA LEU A 86 6.51 -2.02 5.12
C LEU A 86 5.94 -1.48 3.81
N ALA A 87 6.49 -1.95 2.69
CA ALA A 87 5.91 -1.77 1.37
C ALA A 87 5.24 -3.07 0.91
N PHE A 88 4.24 -2.93 0.04
CA PHE A 88 3.43 -4.05 -0.42
C PHE A 88 3.45 -4.23 -1.93
N GLU A 89 3.35 -5.49 -2.31
CA GLU A 89 3.24 -5.97 -3.67
C GLU A 89 1.85 -6.55 -3.90
N LEU A 90 1.25 -6.24 -5.03
CA LEU A 90 0.09 -6.95 -5.51
C LEU A 90 0.48 -7.92 -6.62
N ASN A 91 0.24 -9.21 -6.39
CA ASN A 91 0.44 -10.31 -7.32
C ASN A 91 -0.90 -10.71 -7.96
N PRO A 92 -1.31 -10.09 -9.09
CA PRO A 92 -2.60 -10.34 -9.71
C PRO A 92 -2.65 -11.68 -10.44
N ARG A 93 -3.83 -12.32 -10.37
CA ARG A 93 -4.29 -13.34 -11.31
C ARG A 93 -5.16 -12.75 -12.44
N LEU A 94 -5.68 -11.54 -12.23
CA LEU A 94 -6.52 -10.82 -13.18
C LEU A 94 -6.00 -9.38 -13.31
N VAL A 95 -5.88 -8.92 -14.55
CA VAL A 95 -5.52 -7.54 -14.89
C VAL A 95 -6.40 -7.09 -16.05
N GLU A 96 -7.28 -6.12 -15.80
CA GLU A 96 -8.22 -5.60 -16.80
C GLU A 96 -8.30 -4.08 -16.68
N PRO A 97 -8.46 -3.33 -17.80
CA PRO A 97 -8.87 -1.93 -17.72
C PRO A 97 -10.15 -1.82 -16.90
N ALA A 98 -10.23 -0.81 -16.03
CA ALA A 98 -11.47 -0.52 -15.33
C ALA A 98 -12.48 0.17 -16.27
N GLU A 99 -13.75 0.11 -15.92
CA GLU A 99 -14.81 0.84 -16.62
C GLU A 99 -14.60 2.36 -16.50
N ASP A 100 -15.08 3.10 -17.50
CA ASP A 100 -15.02 4.57 -17.47
C ASP A 100 -15.78 5.11 -16.26
N GLY A 101 -15.13 5.98 -15.48
CA GLY A 101 -15.71 6.55 -14.27
C GLY A 101 -15.63 5.63 -13.03
N ALA A 102 -14.97 4.48 -13.11
CA ALA A 102 -14.78 3.61 -11.95
C ALA A 102 -14.06 4.33 -10.80
N GLU A 103 -14.63 4.22 -9.60
CA GLU A 103 -14.02 4.74 -8.38
C GLU A 103 -12.86 3.86 -7.90
N ALA A 104 -11.87 4.50 -7.26
CA ALA A 104 -10.75 3.78 -6.69
C ALA A 104 -11.22 3.00 -5.45
N ARG A 105 -10.93 1.69 -5.39
CA ARG A 105 -11.35 0.81 -4.28
C ARG A 105 -10.32 -0.26 -3.95
N VAL A 106 -10.35 -0.70 -2.69
CA VAL A 106 -9.57 -1.83 -2.18
C VAL A 106 -10.53 -2.70 -1.37
N GLU A 107 -10.78 -3.91 -1.86
CA GLU A 107 -11.73 -4.83 -1.26
C GLU A 107 -11.04 -6.17 -0.96
N ARG A 108 -11.13 -6.65 0.27
CA ARG A 108 -10.58 -7.95 0.66
C ARG A 108 -11.59 -9.04 0.29
N LEU A 109 -11.17 -9.96 -0.58
CA LEU A 109 -11.97 -11.11 -1.02
C LEU A 109 -11.83 -12.28 -0.04
N GLY A 110 -10.69 -12.40 0.64
CA GLY A 110 -10.43 -13.42 1.65
C GLY A 110 -8.95 -13.55 1.95
N ASP A 111 -8.58 -13.63 3.23
CA ASP A 111 -7.19 -13.54 3.69
C ASP A 111 -6.41 -12.45 2.93
N ALA A 112 -5.29 -12.81 2.29
CA ALA A 112 -4.46 -11.87 1.54
C ALA A 112 -4.93 -11.66 0.09
N GLU A 113 -6.11 -12.15 -0.31
CA GLU A 113 -6.68 -11.89 -1.64
C GLU A 113 -7.51 -10.60 -1.66
N TYR A 114 -7.23 -9.77 -2.65
CA TYR A 114 -7.85 -8.47 -2.83
C TYR A 114 -8.31 -8.26 -4.27
N GLU A 115 -9.41 -7.53 -4.38
CA GLU A 115 -9.72 -6.77 -5.57
C GLU A 115 -9.31 -5.30 -5.36
N VAL A 116 -8.55 -4.77 -6.32
CA VAL A 116 -8.02 -3.41 -6.30
C VAL A 116 -8.39 -2.72 -7.60
N VAL A 117 -9.12 -1.62 -7.52
CA VAL A 117 -9.37 -0.73 -8.65
C VAL A 117 -8.57 0.55 -8.39
N GLY A 118 -7.57 0.82 -9.22
CA GLY A 118 -6.61 1.88 -8.97
C GLY A 118 -6.04 2.49 -10.24
N ARG A 119 -5.38 3.63 -10.07
CA ARG A 119 -4.71 4.34 -11.15
C ARG A 119 -3.24 3.93 -11.22
N VAL A 120 -2.74 3.67 -12.42
CA VAL A 120 -1.30 3.54 -12.67
C VAL A 120 -0.65 4.90 -12.46
N LEU A 121 0.14 5.05 -11.40
CA LEU A 121 0.84 6.29 -11.07
C LEU A 121 2.09 6.46 -11.94
N ARG A 122 2.91 5.41 -11.99
CA ARG A 122 4.23 5.40 -12.63
C ARG A 122 4.61 3.97 -13.02
N GLN A 123 5.63 3.86 -13.85
CA GLN A 123 6.26 2.59 -14.20
C GLN A 123 7.75 2.68 -13.93
N TYR A 124 8.34 1.62 -13.40
CA TYR A 124 9.76 1.54 -13.07
C TYR A 124 10.41 0.33 -13.72
N PRO A 125 11.69 0.41 -14.11
CA PRO A 125 12.42 -0.72 -14.67
C PRO A 125 12.60 -1.83 -13.62
N ASP A 126 12.49 -3.08 -14.04
CA ASP A 126 12.70 -4.26 -13.20
C ASP A 126 14.16 -4.75 -13.16
N GLY A 127 15.08 -4.01 -13.80
CA GLY A 127 16.51 -4.35 -13.87
C GLY A 127 16.87 -5.41 -14.91
N ILE A 128 15.90 -6.02 -15.61
CA ILE A 128 16.16 -7.00 -16.67
C ILE A 128 15.75 -6.40 -18.02
N ARG A 129 14.44 -6.39 -18.31
CA ARG A 129 13.86 -5.97 -19.60
C ARG A 129 12.38 -5.55 -19.52
N SER A 130 11.79 -5.53 -18.33
CA SER A 130 10.40 -5.15 -18.17
C SER A 130 10.26 -3.96 -17.23
N THR A 131 9.06 -3.43 -17.17
CA THR A 131 8.68 -2.46 -16.15
C THR A 131 7.67 -3.09 -15.21
N PHE A 132 7.52 -2.50 -14.04
CA PHE A 132 6.38 -2.78 -13.18
C PHE A 132 5.66 -1.47 -12.85
N PRO A 133 4.32 -1.44 -12.88
CA PRO A 133 3.56 -0.29 -12.46
C PRO A 133 3.54 -0.16 -10.95
N VAL A 134 3.51 1.10 -10.51
CA VAL A 134 3.07 1.51 -9.18
C VAL A 134 1.65 2.06 -9.30
N LEU A 135 0.79 1.66 -8.38
CA LEU A 135 -0.65 1.91 -8.43
C LEU A 135 -1.08 2.72 -7.20
N SER A 136 -2.17 3.47 -7.34
CA SER A 136 -2.88 4.11 -6.23
C SER A 136 -4.36 3.76 -6.29
N ALA A 137 -4.88 3.16 -5.23
CA ALA A 137 -6.26 2.73 -5.10
C ALA A 137 -6.78 3.09 -3.70
N ALA A 138 -7.73 4.02 -3.59
CA ALA A 138 -8.20 4.54 -2.31
C ALA A 138 -7.01 4.90 -1.39
N TRP A 139 -6.83 4.17 -0.29
CA TRP A 139 -5.75 4.34 0.68
C TRP A 139 -4.47 3.53 0.38
N LEU A 140 -4.55 2.54 -0.51
CA LEU A 140 -3.44 1.64 -0.83
C LEU A 140 -2.64 2.13 -2.04
N ARG A 141 -1.33 2.13 -1.89
CA ARG A 141 -0.34 2.23 -2.95
C ARG A 141 0.54 1.00 -2.86
N CYS A 142 0.70 0.34 -3.99
CA CYS A 142 1.50 -0.87 -4.09
C CYS A 142 2.11 -0.92 -5.49
N TYR A 143 3.16 -1.71 -5.64
CA TYR A 143 3.67 -2.06 -6.96
C TYR A 143 3.10 -3.41 -7.40
N CYS A 144 3.07 -3.64 -8.71
CA CYS A 144 2.50 -4.86 -9.30
C CYS A 144 3.47 -5.40 -10.36
N PRO A 145 4.34 -6.36 -10.04
CA PRO A 145 5.36 -6.87 -10.94
C PRO A 145 4.80 -7.92 -11.91
N HIS A 146 3.62 -7.65 -12.47
CA HIS A 146 2.95 -8.53 -13.43
C HIS A 146 3.05 -7.96 -14.85
N SER A 147 3.46 -8.79 -15.80
CA SER A 147 3.72 -8.36 -17.18
C SER A 147 2.50 -7.79 -17.91
N ALA A 148 1.29 -8.26 -17.59
CA ALA A 148 0.07 -7.67 -18.12
C ALA A 148 -0.16 -6.24 -17.59
N ALA A 149 0.16 -5.98 -16.32
CA ALA A 149 0.04 -4.65 -15.71
C ALA A 149 1.16 -3.70 -16.20
N ALA A 150 2.35 -4.24 -16.50
CA ALA A 150 3.47 -3.50 -17.10
C ALA A 150 3.15 -2.84 -18.44
N ARG A 151 2.15 -3.35 -19.17
CA ARG A 151 1.74 -2.80 -20.47
C ARG A 151 0.74 -1.65 -20.36
N LEU A 152 0.23 -1.36 -19.17
CA LEU A 152 -0.81 -0.35 -18.97
C LEU A 152 -0.19 1.05 -18.88
N PRO A 153 -0.67 2.02 -19.69
CA PRO A 153 -0.16 3.39 -19.65
C PRO A 153 -0.33 4.05 -18.28
N VAL A 154 0.61 4.94 -17.94
CA VAL A 154 0.45 5.84 -16.79
C VAL A 154 -0.84 6.63 -16.90
N GLY A 155 -1.56 6.77 -15.78
CA GLY A 155 -2.86 7.42 -15.70
C GLY A 155 -4.05 6.50 -15.93
N THR A 156 -3.86 5.28 -16.46
CA THR A 156 -4.94 4.32 -16.71
C THR A 156 -5.56 3.83 -15.40
N MET A 157 -6.88 3.74 -15.34
CA MET A 157 -7.59 3.01 -14.27
C MET A 157 -7.63 1.52 -14.61
N VAL A 158 -7.22 0.69 -13.66
CA VAL A 158 -7.10 -0.76 -13.81
C VAL A 158 -7.80 -1.46 -12.65
N ARG A 159 -8.48 -2.56 -12.97
CA ARG A 159 -8.98 -3.54 -12.03
C ARG A 159 -8.01 -4.71 -11.94
N LEU A 160 -7.60 -5.02 -10.72
CA LEU A 160 -6.66 -6.08 -10.38
C LEU A 160 -7.32 -7.00 -9.37
N VAL A 161 -7.21 -8.31 -9.57
CA VAL A 161 -7.58 -9.31 -8.55
C VAL A 161 -6.36 -10.16 -8.28
N GLY A 162 -5.91 -10.20 -7.04
CA GLY A 162 -4.60 -10.75 -6.70
C GLY A 162 -4.35 -10.97 -5.23
N ARG A 163 -3.14 -11.44 -4.92
CA ARG A 163 -2.66 -11.55 -3.54
C ARG A 163 -1.79 -10.37 -3.18
N LEU A 164 -2.05 -9.77 -2.02
CA LEU A 164 -1.19 -8.76 -1.43
C LEU A 164 -0.10 -9.46 -0.62
N ALA A 165 1.16 -9.13 -0.91
CA ALA A 165 2.33 -9.71 -0.28
C ALA A 165 3.28 -8.60 0.20
N LEU A 166 4.21 -8.95 1.08
CA LEU A 166 5.34 -8.08 1.38
C LEU A 166 6.23 -7.89 0.16
N ASP A 167 6.83 -6.72 0.07
CA ASP A 167 7.79 -6.38 -0.97
C ASP A 167 8.98 -7.35 -0.97
N HIS A 168 9.25 -8.00 -2.12
CA HIS A 168 10.44 -8.83 -2.30
C HIS A 168 11.70 -8.02 -2.62
N TYR A 169 11.86 -6.90 -1.92
CA TYR A 169 12.97 -5.95 -2.04
C TYR A 169 13.03 -5.16 -3.35
N ARG A 170 12.01 -5.28 -4.21
CA ARG A 170 11.96 -4.47 -5.44
C ARG A 170 11.77 -3.01 -5.11
N TRP A 171 10.97 -2.69 -4.11
CA TRP A 171 10.78 -1.30 -3.72
C TRP A 171 11.83 -0.85 -2.70
N ALA A 172 12.01 -1.63 -1.64
CA ALA A 172 12.81 -1.26 -0.48
C ALA A 172 14.30 -1.14 -0.79
N MET A 173 14.89 -2.06 -1.56
CA MET A 173 16.32 -2.03 -1.85
C MET A 173 16.69 -1.24 -3.11
N CYS A 174 15.72 -0.91 -3.97
CA CYS A 174 15.97 -0.20 -5.22
C CYS A 174 15.44 1.24 -5.23
N LEU A 175 15.01 1.78 -4.09
CA LEU A 175 14.39 3.10 -3.99
C LEU A 175 15.27 4.20 -4.62
N ASP A 176 16.57 4.20 -4.32
CA ASP A 176 17.54 5.19 -4.83
C ASP A 176 17.78 5.10 -6.34
N GLN A 177 17.38 3.99 -6.97
CA GLN A 177 17.50 3.77 -8.40
C GLN A 177 16.29 4.32 -9.17
N TYR A 178 15.22 4.68 -8.46
CA TYR A 178 13.96 5.11 -9.05
C TYR A 178 13.84 6.63 -9.08
N PRO A 179 13.64 7.26 -10.26
CA PRO A 179 13.47 8.70 -10.33
C PRO A 179 12.12 9.11 -9.73
N ALA A 180 12.16 10.00 -8.74
CA ALA A 180 10.99 10.52 -8.02
C ALA A 180 10.03 9.39 -7.54
N PRO A 181 10.50 8.47 -6.68
CA PRO A 181 9.70 7.36 -6.22
C PRO A 181 8.58 7.86 -5.29
N PRO A 182 7.32 7.44 -5.49
CA PRO A 182 6.27 7.70 -4.51
C PRO A 182 6.57 6.93 -3.21
N ASP A 183 6.11 7.46 -2.08
CA ASP A 183 6.14 6.69 -0.84
C ASP A 183 5.11 5.54 -0.91
N LEU A 184 5.61 4.30 -0.83
CA LEU A 184 4.81 3.08 -0.77
C LEU A 184 4.87 2.43 0.62
N PHE A 185 5.55 3.07 1.57
CA PHE A 185 5.74 2.49 2.88
C PHE A 185 4.64 2.90 3.84
N TYR A 186 4.16 1.92 4.58
CA TYR A 186 3.12 2.05 5.58
C TYR A 186 3.70 1.74 6.96
N GLY A 187 3.46 2.62 7.93
CA GLY A 187 3.62 2.26 9.33
C GLY A 187 2.55 1.25 9.69
N VAL A 188 2.95 0.08 10.19
CA VAL A 188 2.03 -1.01 10.52
C VAL A 188 2.37 -1.63 11.87
N ARG A 189 1.35 -2.23 12.49
CA ARG A 189 1.51 -3.13 13.65
C ARG A 189 0.98 -4.51 13.31
N VAL A 190 1.73 -5.55 13.62
CA VAL A 190 1.32 -6.94 13.49
C VAL A 190 0.32 -7.26 14.59
N THR A 191 -0.88 -7.70 14.21
CA THR A 191 -1.96 -8.04 15.15
C THR A 191 -2.20 -9.54 15.23
N ARG A 192 -1.88 -10.28 14.18
CA ARG A 192 -1.99 -11.74 14.14
C ARG A 192 -0.98 -12.32 13.16
N VAL A 193 -0.45 -13.49 13.50
CA VAL A 193 0.37 -14.30 12.59
C VAL A 193 -0.28 -15.67 12.46
N ARG A 194 -0.44 -16.12 11.21
CA ARG A 194 -0.99 -17.44 10.89
C ARG A 194 -0.06 -18.13 9.91
N ASP A 195 0.55 -19.24 10.31
CA ASP A 195 1.29 -20.09 9.38
C ASP A 195 0.29 -20.94 8.60
N VAL A 196 0.47 -21.00 7.28
CA VAL A 196 -0.36 -21.75 6.35
C VAL A 196 0.51 -22.82 5.68
N ARG A 197 0.22 -24.07 6.00
CA ARG A 197 0.85 -25.23 5.35
C ARG A 197 0.48 -25.23 3.87
N ILE A 198 1.47 -25.40 3.00
CA ILE A 198 1.22 -25.57 1.57
C ILE A 198 0.72 -27.01 1.33
N PRO A 199 -0.50 -27.20 0.80
CA PRO A 199 -1.04 -28.55 0.62
C PRO A 199 -0.22 -29.38 -0.36
N ALA A 200 -0.13 -30.69 -0.11
CA ALA A 200 0.73 -31.62 -0.86
C ALA A 200 0.53 -31.58 -2.39
N ARG A 201 -0.68 -31.27 -2.86
CA ARG A 201 -1.00 -31.13 -4.29
C ARG A 201 -0.23 -30.01 -5.00
N PHE A 202 0.29 -29.04 -4.26
CA PHE A 202 1.13 -27.96 -4.78
C PHE A 202 2.63 -28.23 -4.62
N ILE A 203 3.01 -29.37 -4.03
CA ILE A 203 4.40 -29.76 -3.80
C ILE A 203 4.78 -30.81 -4.85
N ARG A 204 5.79 -30.50 -5.66
CA ARG A 204 6.41 -31.44 -6.61
C ARG A 204 7.71 -31.96 -6.02
N ARG A 205 7.90 -33.28 -6.06
CA ARG A 205 9.10 -33.96 -5.54
C ARG A 205 9.81 -34.80 -6.61
N PRO A 206 10.38 -34.19 -7.66
CA PRO A 206 11.15 -34.95 -8.66
C PRO A 206 12.52 -35.34 -8.08
N GLY A 207 12.67 -36.59 -7.68
CA GLY A 207 13.96 -37.15 -7.23
C GLY A 207 14.46 -36.53 -5.92
N ARG A 208 15.56 -35.77 -5.97
CA ARG A 208 16.21 -35.14 -4.81
C ARG A 208 15.81 -33.67 -4.61
N SER A 209 14.96 -33.10 -5.46
CA SER A 209 14.50 -31.72 -5.31
C SER A 209 13.04 -31.66 -4.89
N VAL A 210 12.71 -30.59 -4.16
CA VAL A 210 11.34 -30.24 -3.77
C VAL A 210 11.07 -28.86 -4.36
N SER A 211 9.96 -28.71 -5.07
CA SER A 211 9.51 -27.42 -5.58
C SER A 211 8.04 -27.20 -5.24
N TYR A 212 7.71 -25.98 -4.84
CA TYR A 212 6.38 -25.55 -4.47
C TYR A 212 6.24 -24.06 -4.72
N SER A 213 5.01 -23.57 -4.81
CA SER A 213 4.72 -22.13 -4.84
C SER A 213 5.01 -21.53 -3.46
N ALA A 214 5.70 -20.39 -3.41
CA ALA A 214 6.05 -19.71 -2.16
C ALA A 214 4.82 -19.30 -1.32
N ALA A 215 3.66 -19.16 -1.96
CA ALA A 215 2.35 -19.09 -1.32
C ALA A 215 1.26 -19.66 -2.24
N VAL A 216 0.09 -19.99 -1.69
CA VAL A 216 -1.12 -20.40 -2.44
C VAL A 216 -2.29 -19.42 -2.21
N GLY A 217 -3.36 -19.51 -3.00
CA GLY A 217 -4.54 -18.62 -2.90
C GLY A 217 -5.52 -19.04 -1.79
N PHE A 218 -6.42 -18.13 -1.39
CA PHE A 218 -7.35 -18.33 -0.25
C PHE A 218 -8.26 -19.56 -0.42
N GLY A 219 -8.69 -19.88 -1.65
CA GLY A 219 -9.46 -21.10 -1.93
C GLY A 219 -8.63 -22.39 -2.02
N ALA A 220 -7.33 -22.32 -1.80
CA ALA A 220 -6.39 -23.41 -2.04
C ALA A 220 -5.88 -24.09 -0.75
N TYR A 221 -6.37 -23.72 0.42
CA TYR A 221 -6.07 -24.37 1.71
C TYR A 221 -7.32 -24.38 2.59
N GLY A 222 -7.38 -25.33 3.52
CA GLY A 222 -8.48 -25.45 4.48
C GLY A 222 -8.10 -24.91 5.87
N PRO A 223 -9.06 -24.79 6.80
CA PRO A 223 -8.78 -24.42 8.19
C PRO A 223 -7.74 -25.33 8.87
N GLU A 224 -7.68 -26.60 8.47
CA GLU A 224 -6.71 -27.58 8.97
C GLU A 224 -5.26 -27.33 8.52
N ASP A 225 -5.06 -26.49 7.49
CA ASP A 225 -3.74 -26.08 7.03
C ASP A 225 -3.25 -24.81 7.74
N VAL A 226 -4.09 -24.16 8.56
CA VAL A 226 -3.79 -22.87 9.19
C VAL A 226 -3.51 -23.06 10.68
N VAL A 227 -2.36 -22.57 11.13
CA VAL A 227 -1.95 -22.58 12.54
C VAL A 227 -1.68 -21.15 12.97
N GLU A 228 -2.40 -20.68 13.99
CA GLU A 228 -2.11 -19.40 14.62
C GLU A 228 -0.82 -19.52 15.46
N VAL A 229 0.08 -18.56 15.29
CA VAL A 229 1.39 -18.55 15.93
C VAL A 229 1.72 -17.18 16.49
N GLY A 230 2.66 -17.11 17.44
CA GLY A 230 3.12 -15.84 18.00
C GLY A 230 4.07 -15.08 17.08
N ARG A 231 4.80 -15.80 16.21
CA ARG A 231 5.78 -15.27 15.28
C ARG A 231 5.85 -16.11 14.01
N VAL A 232 6.22 -15.47 12.90
CA VAL A 232 6.38 -16.11 11.58
C VAL A 232 7.30 -17.32 11.67
N GLY A 233 6.81 -18.48 11.23
CA GLY A 233 7.59 -19.72 11.14
C GLY A 233 7.67 -20.52 12.46
N ASP A 234 7.08 -20.05 13.55
CA ASP A 234 7.09 -20.74 14.85
C ASP A 234 6.40 -22.12 14.80
N SER A 235 5.50 -22.36 13.83
CA SER A 235 4.81 -23.65 13.74
C SER A 235 5.75 -24.81 13.39
N GLY A 236 6.93 -24.53 12.83
CA GLY A 236 7.85 -25.54 12.30
C GLY A 236 7.31 -26.32 11.11
N VAL A 237 6.19 -25.88 10.51
CA VAL A 237 5.59 -26.51 9.35
C VAL A 237 6.30 -26.03 8.08
N ASP A 238 6.77 -26.97 7.26
CA ASP A 238 7.44 -26.69 5.98
C ASP A 238 7.00 -27.75 4.94
N PRO A 239 6.62 -27.37 3.70
CA PRO A 239 6.54 -26.01 3.18
C PRO A 239 5.32 -25.23 3.68
N ALA A 240 5.55 -23.96 4.01
CA ALA A 240 4.54 -23.02 4.48
C ALA A 240 4.84 -21.57 4.05
N PHE A 241 3.85 -20.71 4.26
CA PHE A 241 3.98 -19.26 4.26
C PHE A 241 3.20 -18.72 5.46
N SER A 242 3.38 -17.45 5.83
CA SER A 242 2.56 -16.83 6.88
C SER A 242 1.61 -15.80 6.30
N LEU A 243 0.43 -15.69 6.88
CA LEU A 243 -0.45 -14.55 6.76
C LEU A 243 -0.20 -13.62 7.95
N LEU A 244 0.07 -12.35 7.66
CA LEU A 244 0.19 -11.30 8.66
C LEU A 244 -1.07 -10.44 8.61
N ASP A 245 -1.83 -10.42 9.70
CA ASP A 245 -2.89 -9.43 9.86
C ASP A 245 -2.27 -8.18 10.49
N LEU A 246 -2.34 -7.07 9.76
CA LEU A 246 -1.70 -5.80 10.09
C LEU A 246 -2.77 -4.71 10.27
N VAL A 247 -2.50 -3.79 11.19
CA VAL A 247 -3.24 -2.53 11.28
C VAL A 247 -2.32 -1.39 10.87
N LEU A 248 -2.85 -0.46 10.08
CA LEU A 248 -2.13 0.75 9.72
C LEU A 248 -2.02 1.69 10.93
N LEU A 249 -0.81 2.18 11.18
CA LEU A 249 -0.54 3.26 12.11
C LEU A 249 -0.91 4.60 11.47
N PRO A 250 -1.26 5.62 12.27
CA PRO A 250 -1.52 6.95 11.76
C PRO A 250 -0.37 7.49 10.87
N PRO A 251 -0.67 8.27 9.82
CA PRO A 251 0.37 8.94 9.04
C PRO A 251 1.26 9.80 9.95
N GLY A 252 2.57 9.74 9.75
CA GLY A 252 3.54 10.51 10.53
C GLY A 252 3.88 9.93 11.91
N THR A 253 3.16 8.92 12.39
CA THR A 253 3.66 8.11 13.52
C THR A 253 4.61 7.05 12.96
N GLY A 254 5.91 7.26 13.17
CA GLY A 254 6.89 6.20 12.97
C GLY A 254 6.63 5.06 13.96
N PRO A 255 7.08 3.82 13.67
CA PRO A 255 7.01 2.74 14.64
C PRO A 255 7.73 3.19 15.93
N ALA A 256 7.09 2.98 17.08
CA ALA A 256 7.70 3.26 18.38
C ALA A 256 8.93 2.37 18.60
N HIS A 257 8.91 1.17 18.00
CA HIS A 257 9.97 0.17 18.03
C HIS A 257 10.16 -0.46 16.64
N PRO A 258 10.85 0.22 15.70
CA PRO A 258 11.03 -0.30 14.35
C PRO A 258 11.76 -1.64 14.36
N THR A 259 11.14 -2.68 13.80
CA THR A 259 11.91 -3.84 13.34
C THR A 259 12.60 -3.45 12.02
N PHE A 260 13.91 -3.20 12.09
CA PHE A 260 14.69 -2.80 10.92
C PHE A 260 14.79 -3.96 9.91
N ILE A 261 14.40 -3.68 8.67
CA ILE A 261 14.84 -4.44 7.50
C ILE A 261 16.35 -4.18 7.39
N ARG A 262 17.17 -5.22 7.44
CA ARG A 262 18.63 -5.04 7.31
C ARG A 262 18.94 -4.67 5.86
N GLU A 263 19.69 -3.59 5.67
CA GLU A 263 20.32 -3.23 4.39
C GLU A 263 21.42 -4.23 4.01
#